data_AF-K6ZF59-F1
#
_entry.id   AF-K6ZF59-F1
#
_cell.length_a   1.000
_cell.length_b   1.000
_cell.length_c   1.000
_cell.angle_alpha   90.00
_cell.angle_beta   90.00
_cell.angle_gamma   90.00
#
_symmetry.space_group_name_H-M   'P 1'
#
loop_
_entity.id
_entity.type
_entity.pdbx_description
1 polymer ?
#
loop_
_entity_poly.entity_id
_entity_poly.type
_entity_poly.pdbx_seq_one_letter_code
_entity_poly.pdbx_strand_id
1 'polypeptide(L)'
;MTNGIDTGNSSSAFYAGVQGYNQGAEQVRQATIDLSSANNSSREKPININQTAVELISGNLLAEASAKVIKTADGMLGTIIDTFA
;
A
#
# COMPACT_ATOMS: atom_id res chain seq x y z
N MET A 1 34.17 9.56 -5.21
CA MET A 1 32.76 10.01 -5.04
C MET A 1 32.26 10.32 -6.44
N THR A 2 31.50 9.40 -7.06
CA THR A 2 30.94 9.62 -8.40
C THR A 2 29.55 9.00 -8.44
N ASN A 3 28.63 9.80 -8.96
CA ASN A 3 27.19 9.70 -8.83
C ASN A 3 26.65 8.54 -9.68
N GLY A 4 26.46 7.38 -9.07
CA GLY A 4 25.58 6.34 -9.59
C GLY A 4 24.15 6.68 -9.17
N ILE A 5 23.42 7.44 -9.99
CA ILE A 5 21.97 7.52 -9.84
C ILE A 5 21.42 6.13 -10.13
N ASP A 6 20.79 5.60 -9.09
CA ASP A 6 20.38 4.23 -8.87
C ASP A 6 19.11 3.90 -9.68
N THR A 7 19.22 3.87 -11.01
CA THR A 7 18.08 3.58 -11.92
C THR A 7 17.50 2.17 -11.72
N GLY A 8 18.25 1.27 -11.08
CA GLY A 8 17.76 -0.05 -10.63
C GLY A 8 16.87 0.00 -9.38
N ASN A 9 16.95 1.07 -8.59
CA ASN A 9 16.21 1.24 -7.34
C ASN A 9 14.87 1.96 -7.53
N SER A 10 14.73 2.87 -8.49
CA SER A 10 13.45 3.51 -8.81
C SER A 10 12.42 2.54 -9.41
N SER A 11 12.86 1.66 -10.32
CA SER A 11 12.00 0.63 -10.93
C SER A 11 11.56 -0.43 -9.91
N SER A 12 12.47 -0.86 -9.03
CA SER A 12 12.16 -1.82 -7.98
C SER A 12 11.33 -1.21 -6.84
N ALA A 13 11.54 0.07 -6.50
CA ALA A 13 10.68 0.81 -5.58
C ALA A 13 9.26 1.00 -6.13
N PHE A 14 9.11 1.30 -7.43
CA PHE A 14 7.80 1.37 -8.07
C PHE A 14 7.08 0.01 -8.02
N TYR A 15 7.77 -1.07 -8.39
CA TYR A 15 7.20 -2.42 -8.35
C TYR A 15 6.80 -2.84 -6.93
N ALA A 16 7.68 -2.63 -5.93
CA ALA A 16 7.38 -2.89 -4.53
C ALA A 16 6.23 -2.01 -4.01
N GLY A 17 6.15 -0.76 -4.48
CA GLY A 17 5.03 0.14 -4.23
C GLY A 17 3.72 -0.43 -4.74
N VAL A 18 3.65 -0.84 -6.01
CA VAL A 18 2.43 -1.43 -6.60
C VAL A 18 2.05 -2.74 -5.89
N GLN A 19 3.03 -3.59 -5.58
CA GLN A 19 2.79 -4.83 -4.85
C GLN A 19 2.23 -4.57 -3.44
N GLY A 20 2.84 -3.65 -2.69
CA GLY A 20 2.37 -3.28 -1.36
C GLY A 20 1.01 -2.59 -1.38
N TYR A 21 0.72 -1.81 -2.42
CA TYR A 21 -0.60 -1.19 -2.61
C TYR A 21 -1.68 -2.26 -2.78
N ASN A 22 -1.44 -3.23 -3.66
CA ASN A 22 -2.38 -4.33 -3.87
C ASN A 22 -2.58 -5.17 -2.60
N GLN A 23 -1.50 -5.44 -1.85
CA GLN A 23 -1.58 -6.15 -0.58
C GLN A 23 -2.40 -5.37 0.46
N GLY A 24 -2.14 -4.06 0.60
CA GLY A 24 -2.88 -3.20 1.53
C GLY A 24 -4.35 -3.08 1.15
N ALA A 25 -4.65 -2.94 -0.15
CA ALA A 25 -6.01 -2.89 -0.67
C ALA A 25 -6.79 -4.19 -0.37
N GLU A 26 -6.15 -5.35 -0.53
CA GLU A 26 -6.76 -6.64 -0.22
C GLU A 26 -7.00 -6.81 1.30
N GLN A 27 -6.05 -6.38 2.13
CA GLN A 27 -6.22 -6.38 3.58
C GLN A 27 -7.37 -5.47 4.03
N VAL A 28 -7.49 -4.28 3.44
CA VAL A 28 -8.61 -3.35 3.67
C VAL A 28 -9.94 -3.96 3.25
N ARG A 29 -9.97 -4.62 2.08
CA ARG A 29 -11.18 -5.28 1.56
C ARG A 29 -11.66 -6.36 2.52
N GLN A 30 -10.76 -7.22 2.97
CA GLN A 30 -11.08 -8.30 3.89
C GLN A 30 -11.56 -7.77 5.25
N ALA A 31 -10.84 -6.81 5.83
CA ALA A 31 -11.24 -6.18 7.09
C ALA A 31 -12.59 -5.45 6.99
N THR A 32 -12.91 -4.85 5.84
CA THR A 32 -14.22 -4.21 5.61
C THR A 32 -15.36 -5.24 5.56
N ILE A 33 -15.14 -6.38 4.90
CA ILE A 33 -16.11 -7.49 4.86
C ILE A 33 -16.35 -8.02 6.28
N ASP A 34 -15.29 -8.21 7.05
CA ASP A 34 -15.38 -8.67 8.43
C ASP A 34 -16.08 -7.64 9.33
N LEU A 35 -15.79 -6.35 9.16
CA LEU A 35 -16.47 -5.30 9.91
C LEU A 35 -17.97 -5.19 9.57
N SER A 36 -18.32 -5.26 8.29
CA SER A 36 -19.73 -5.21 7.84
C SER A 36 -20.55 -6.41 8.34
N SER A 37 -19.88 -7.55 8.50
CA SER A 37 -20.48 -8.78 9.02
C SER A 37 -20.38 -8.92 10.53
N ALA A 38 -19.72 -8.00 11.24
CA ALA A 38 -19.60 -8.03 12.70
C ALA A 38 -20.95 -7.91 13.42
N ASN A 39 -21.95 -7.30 12.79
CA ASN A 39 -23.31 -7.16 13.36
C ASN A 39 -24.25 -8.31 12.98
N ASN A 40 -23.77 -9.37 12.30
CA ASN A 40 -24.58 -10.54 11.96
C ASN A 40 -24.71 -11.48 13.17
N SER A 41 -25.88 -11.49 13.80
CA SER A 41 -26.18 -12.31 14.98
C SER A 41 -26.19 -13.83 14.72
N SER A 42 -26.15 -14.26 13.45
CA SER A 42 -26.14 -15.67 13.04
C SER A 42 -24.74 -16.27 12.89
N ARG A 43 -23.66 -15.52 13.16
CA ARG A 43 -22.28 -16.04 13.07
C ARG A 43 -21.88 -16.82 14.32
N GLU A 44 -21.38 -18.04 14.12
CA GLU A 44 -20.85 -18.91 15.18
C GLU A 44 -19.62 -18.33 15.89
N LYS A 45 -18.87 -17.44 15.23
CA LYS A 45 -17.67 -16.81 15.80
C LYS A 45 -17.83 -15.29 15.85
N PRO A 46 -17.83 -14.68 17.05
CA PRO A 46 -17.91 -13.24 17.18
C PRO A 46 -16.66 -12.59 16.59
N ILE A 47 -16.85 -11.56 15.75
CA ILE A 47 -15.76 -10.75 15.23
C ILE A 47 -15.34 -9.76 16.30
N ASN A 48 -14.03 -9.68 16.55
CA ASN A 48 -13.46 -8.63 17.38
C ASN A 48 -13.30 -7.37 16.53
N ILE A 49 -14.26 -6.46 16.65
CA ILE A 49 -14.31 -5.19 15.91
C ILE A 49 -13.04 -4.37 16.10
N ASN A 50 -12.45 -4.35 17.30
CA ASN A 50 -11.22 -3.60 17.56
C ASN A 50 -10.04 -4.16 16.75
N GLN A 51 -9.90 -5.49 16.72
CA GLN A 51 -8.86 -6.16 15.93
C GLN A 51 -9.06 -5.90 14.43
N THR A 52 -10.29 -6.05 13.93
CA THR A 52 -10.62 -5.79 12.52
C THR A 52 -10.41 -4.32 12.14
N ALA A 53 -10.70 -3.37 13.03
CA ALA A 53 -10.42 -1.96 12.80
C ALA A 53 -8.91 -1.67 12.71
N VAL A 54 -8.09 -2.31 13.55
CA VAL A 54 -6.62 -2.20 13.47
C VAL A 54 -6.09 -2.78 12.15
N GLU A 55 -6.60 -3.94 11.72
CA GLU A 55 -6.24 -4.55 10.44
C GLU A 55 -6.63 -3.67 9.24
N LEU A 56 -7.82 -3.05 9.29
CA LEU A 56 -8.27 -2.08 8.31
C LEU A 56 -7.33 -0.87 8.22
N ILE A 57 -6.99 -0.29 9.38
CA ILE A 57 -6.09 0.87 9.46
C ILE A 57 -4.69 0.50 8.97
N SER A 58 -4.17 -0.67 9.36
CA SER A 58 -2.87 -1.16 8.91
C SER A 58 -2.82 -1.35 7.39
N GLY A 59 -3.86 -1.96 6.81
CA GLY A 59 -3.96 -2.14 5.36
C GLY A 59 -4.06 -0.81 4.61
N ASN A 60 -4.80 0.15 5.17
CA ASN A 60 -4.92 1.49 4.60
C ASN A 60 -3.57 2.23 4.65
N LEU A 61 -2.87 2.20 5.78
CA LEU A 61 -1.56 2.82 5.92
C LEU A 61 -0.53 2.18 4.97
N LEU A 62 -0.57 0.85 4.81
CA LEU A 62 0.28 0.15 3.84
C LEU A 62 -0.01 0.62 2.42
N ALA A 63 -1.28 0.69 2.03
CA ALA A 63 -1.67 1.17 0.71
C ALA A 63 -1.24 2.63 0.48
N GLU A 64 -1.43 3.50 1.47
CA GLU A 64 -1.02 4.91 1.39
C GLU A 64 0.50 5.07 1.28
N ALA A 65 1.25 4.35 2.12
CA ALA A 65 2.72 4.36 2.07
C ALA A 65 3.23 3.87 0.71
N SER A 66 2.64 2.79 0.20
CA SER A 66 2.92 2.26 -1.13
C SER A 66 2.61 3.25 -2.24
N ALA A 67 1.46 3.94 -2.19
CA ALA A 67 1.10 4.98 -3.15
C ALA A 67 2.11 6.15 -3.12
N LYS A 68 2.61 6.50 -1.93
CA LYS A 68 3.65 7.53 -1.78
C LYS A 68 4.98 7.11 -2.38
N VAL A 69 5.37 5.84 -2.25
CA VAL A 69 6.57 5.30 -2.91
C VAL A 69 6.42 5.34 -4.42
N ILE A 70 5.28 4.89 -4.96
CA ILE A 70 4.96 4.95 -6.40
C ILE A 70 5.11 6.39 -6.92
N LYS A 71 4.48 7.36 -6.23
CA LYS A 71 4.54 8.77 -6.61
C LYS A 71 5.96 9.35 -6.54
N THR A 72 6.73 8.96 -5.53
CA THR A 72 8.12 9.42 -5.38
C THR A 72 9.00 8.86 -6.50
N ALA A 73 8.82 7.57 -6.83
CA ALA A 73 9.53 6.94 -7.94
C ALA A 73 9.20 7.61 -9.28
N ASP A 74 7.93 7.90 -9.53
CA ASP A 74 7.47 8.64 -10.72
C ASP A 74 8.08 10.05 -10.82
N GLY A 75 8.07 10.81 -9.72
CA GLY A 75 8.70 12.14 -9.68
C GLY A 75 10.21 12.13 -9.94
N MET A 76 10.91 11.10 -9.46
CA MET A 76 12.34 10.90 -9.75
C MET A 76 12.58 10.57 -11.23
N LEU A 77 11.73 9.74 -11.85
CA LEU A 77 11.80 9.45 -13.29
C LEU A 77 11.54 10.71 -14.13
N GLY A 78 10.54 11.51 -13.77
CA GLY A 78 10.26 12.79 -14.42
C GLY A 78 11.45 13.75 -14.33
N THR A 79 12.06 13.89 -13.15
CA THR A 79 13.24 14.74 -12.95
C THR A 79 14.45 14.27 -13.78
N ILE A 80 14.64 12.96 -13.93
CA ILE A 80 15.68 12.40 -14.80
C ILE A 80 15.40 12.76 -16.26
N ILE A 81 14.17 12.57 -16.74
CA ILE A 81 13.78 12.92 -18.11
C ILE A 81 14.04 14.40 -18.38
N ASP A 82 13.63 15.30 -17.48
CA ASP A 82 13.84 16.75 -17.61
C ASP A 82 15.31 17.17 -17.58
N THR A 83 16.20 16.36 -17.00
CA THR A 83 17.65 16.63 -16.99
C THR A 83 18.32 16.23 -18.31
N PHE A 84 17.76 15.26 -19.03
CA PHE A 84 18.32 14.72 -20.27
C PHE A 84 17.60 15.18 -21.56
N ALA A 85 16.45 15.85 -21.43
CA ALA A 85 15.71 16.49 -22.52
C ALA A 85 16.22 17.92 -22.78
#